data_AF-A0A022RL91-F1
#
_entry.id   AF-A0A022RL91-F1
#
_cell.length_a   1.000
_cell.length_b   1.000
_cell.length_c   1.000
_cell.angle_alpha   90.00
_cell.angle_beta   90.00
_cell.angle_gamma   90.00
#
_symmetry.space_group_name_H-M   'P 1'
#
loop_
_entity.id
_entity.type
_entity.pdbx_description
1 polymer ?
#
loop_
_entity_poly.entity_id
_entity_poly.type
_entity_poly.pdbx_seq_one_letter_code
_entity_poly.pdbx_strand_id
1 'polypeptide(L)'
;MASAKQRPQAKKAAAAEDDGMDPTQYHENRLRALSAQKEAGSNPYPHKFEANLTIPEFVKKYGYLNSEERLKDVEERIAGRLMNKRSSSSKLFFYDLHGGGAKVQIMTNA
;
A
#
# COMPACT_ATOMS: atom_id res chain seq x y z
N MET A 1 21.61 2.11 -39.83
CA MET A 1 20.29 2.26 -39.18
C MET A 1 20.11 1.09 -38.22
N ALA A 2 20.32 1.29 -36.92
CA ALA A 2 20.18 0.23 -35.92
C ALA A 2 18.86 0.45 -35.16
N SER A 3 17.90 -0.44 -35.40
CA SER A 3 16.57 -0.44 -34.77
C SER A 3 16.69 -0.90 -33.31
N ALA A 4 16.44 0.01 -32.36
CA ALA A 4 16.45 -0.29 -30.94
C ALA A 4 15.08 -0.82 -30.51
N LYS A 5 15.05 -2.14 -30.28
CA LYS A 5 13.95 -2.96 -29.77
C LYS A 5 13.36 -2.37 -28.47
N GLN A 6 12.08 -2.00 -28.49
CA GLN A 6 11.31 -1.59 -27.30
C GLN A 6 11.22 -2.77 -26.31
N ARG A 7 11.61 -2.53 -25.05
CA ARG A 7 11.38 -3.45 -23.93
C ARG A 7 9.92 -3.37 -23.48
N PRO A 8 9.26 -4.49 -23.15
CA PRO A 8 7.86 -4.49 -22.76
C PRO A 8 7.70 -3.84 -21.38
N GLN A 9 6.91 -2.77 -21.30
CA GLN A 9 6.49 -2.14 -20.04
C GLN A 9 5.48 -3.05 -19.34
N ALA A 10 5.97 -3.94 -18.49
CA ALA A 10 5.11 -4.67 -17.57
C ALA A 10 4.78 -3.79 -16.34
N LYS A 11 3.48 -3.59 -16.12
CA LYS A 11 2.83 -3.18 -14.86
C LYS A 11 2.96 -1.71 -14.43
N LYS A 12 2.40 -0.80 -15.22
CA LYS A 12 1.97 0.54 -14.77
C LYS A 12 0.44 0.74 -14.76
N ALA A 13 -0.35 -0.27 -15.13
CA ALA A 13 -1.78 -0.09 -15.41
C ALA A 13 -2.66 -0.06 -14.15
N ALA A 14 -2.51 -1.01 -13.23
CA ALA A 14 -3.54 -1.25 -12.21
C ALA A 14 -3.76 -0.18 -11.12
N ALA A 15 -2.92 0.87 -11.02
CA ALA A 15 -3.07 1.92 -10.01
C ALA A 15 -3.41 3.30 -10.60
N ALA A 16 -3.17 3.49 -11.90
CA ALA A 16 -3.48 4.74 -12.61
C ALA A 16 -4.82 4.67 -13.35
N GLU A 17 -5.40 3.47 -13.51
CA GLU A 17 -6.70 3.25 -14.18
C GLU A 17 -7.92 3.49 -13.26
N ASP A 18 -7.68 3.85 -12.00
CA ASP A 18 -8.72 3.95 -10.96
C ASP A 18 -9.24 5.37 -10.75
N ASP A 19 -8.38 6.36 -10.99
CA ASP A 19 -8.66 7.78 -10.82
C ASP A 19 -9.56 8.26 -11.97
N GLY A 20 -10.87 8.31 -11.73
CA GLY A 20 -11.88 8.82 -12.67
C GLY A 20 -12.77 7.75 -13.32
N MET A 21 -12.71 6.49 -12.87
CA MET A 21 -13.60 5.44 -13.34
C MET A 21 -14.99 5.54 -12.69
N ASP A 22 -16.04 5.13 -13.41
CA ASP A 22 -17.40 5.09 -12.86
C ASP A 22 -17.46 4.16 -11.62
N PRO A 23 -18.16 4.54 -10.54
CA PRO A 23 -18.22 3.73 -9.32
C PRO A 23 -18.63 2.27 -9.54
N THR A 24 -19.49 2.02 -10.53
CA THR A 24 -19.96 0.68 -10.88
C THR A 24 -18.83 -0.14 -11.50
N GLN A 25 -18.11 0.44 -12.47
CA GLN A 25 -16.97 -0.21 -13.13
C GLN A 25 -15.83 -0.48 -12.14
N TYR A 26 -15.58 0.46 -11.21
CA TYR A 26 -14.59 0.28 -10.15
C TYR A 26 -14.89 -0.96 -9.29
N HIS A 27 -16.15 -1.07 -8.85
CA HIS A 27 -16.59 -2.18 -8.02
C HIS A 27 -16.43 -3.52 -8.74
N GLU A 28 -16.87 -3.60 -10.00
CA GLU A 28 -16.74 -4.81 -10.83
C GLU A 28 -15.26 -5.21 -11.03
N ASN A 29 -14.40 -4.25 -11.33
CA ASN A 29 -12.96 -4.50 -11.51
C ASN A 29 -12.31 -5.01 -10.22
N ARG A 30 -12.67 -4.44 -9.07
CA ARG A 30 -12.20 -4.90 -7.75
C ARG A 30 -12.67 -6.31 -7.43
N LEU A 31 -13.93 -6.63 -7.71
CA LEU A 31 -14.46 -7.99 -7.52
C LEU A 31 -13.73 -9.00 -8.41
N ARG A 32 -13.51 -8.67 -9.68
CA ARG A 32 -12.76 -9.53 -10.61
C ARG A 32 -11.34 -9.77 -10.11
N ALA A 33 -10.65 -8.74 -9.63
CA ALA A 33 -9.31 -8.87 -9.07
C ALA A 33 -9.28 -9.76 -7.82
N LEU A 34 -10.28 -9.63 -6.93
CA LEU A 34 -10.41 -10.48 -5.74
C LEU A 34 -10.71 -11.94 -6.10
N SER A 35 -11.55 -12.19 -7.11
CA SER A 35 -11.82 -13.54 -7.61
C SER A 35 -10.55 -14.17 -8.19
N ALA A 36 -9.82 -13.45 -9.04
CA ALA A 36 -8.54 -13.93 -9.59
C ALA A 36 -7.51 -14.22 -8.48
N GLN A 37 -7.49 -13.44 -7.40
CA GLN A 37 -6.60 -13.68 -6.26
C GLN A 37 -6.98 -14.97 -5.51
N LYS A 38 -8.28 -15.23 -5.33
CA LYS A 38 -8.78 -16.47 -4.73
C LYS A 38 -8.47 -17.69 -5.61
N GLU A 39 -8.64 -17.57 -6.93
CA GLU A 39 -8.30 -18.62 -7.91
C GLU A 39 -6.80 -18.92 -7.93
N ALA A 40 -5.96 -17.90 -7.75
CA ALA A 40 -4.51 -18.05 -7.58
C ALA A 40 -4.11 -18.68 -6.22
N GLY A 41 -5.06 -19.13 -5.41
CA GLY A 41 -4.83 -19.76 -4.11
C GLY A 41 -4.42 -18.81 -2.99
N SER A 42 -4.43 -17.50 -3.23
CA SER A 42 -4.15 -16.48 -2.21
C SER A 42 -5.46 -16.06 -1.53
N ASN A 43 -5.57 -16.19 -0.22
CA ASN A 43 -6.76 -15.75 0.50
C ASN A 43 -6.71 -14.22 0.77
N PRO A 44 -7.55 -13.40 0.11
CA PRO A 44 -7.58 -11.95 0.34
C PRO A 44 -8.12 -11.55 1.73
N TYR A 45 -8.78 -12.48 2.45
CA TYR A 45 -9.36 -12.24 3.77
C TYR A 45 -8.71 -13.17 4.82
N PRO A 46 -7.51 -12.82 5.32
CA PRO A 46 -6.83 -13.63 6.32
C PRO A 46 -7.63 -13.69 7.64
N HIS A 47 -7.63 -14.85 8.30
CA HIS A 47 -8.35 -15.05 9.57
C HIS A 47 -7.70 -14.31 10.75
N LYS A 48 -6.37 -14.14 10.73
CA LYS A 48 -5.62 -13.51 11.81
C LYS A 48 -4.44 -12.74 11.26
N PHE A 49 -4.28 -11.51 11.72
CA PHE A 49 -3.07 -10.71 11.57
C PHE A 49 -2.63 -10.29 12.97
N GLU A 50 -1.42 -10.68 13.36
CA GLU A 50 -0.87 -10.34 14.68
C GLU A 50 -0.20 -8.97 14.60
N ALA A 51 -0.99 -7.94 14.91
CA ALA A 51 -0.49 -6.58 15.12
C ALA A 51 0.12 -6.47 16.52
N ASN A 52 1.33 -5.90 16.60
CA ASN A 52 2.05 -5.67 17.85
C ASN A 52 1.57 -4.39 18.54
N LEU A 53 1.20 -3.38 17.75
CA LEU A 53 0.84 -2.05 18.24
C LEU A 53 -0.39 -1.51 17.50
N THR A 54 -1.17 -0.68 18.19
CA THR A 54 -2.17 0.17 17.52
C THR A 54 -1.50 1.42 16.96
N ILE A 55 -2.12 2.05 15.95
CA ILE A 55 -1.61 3.29 15.35
C ILE A 55 -1.42 4.42 16.38
N PRO A 56 -2.37 4.74 17.28
CA PRO A 56 -2.14 5.79 18.27
C PRO A 56 -1.01 5.45 19.25
N GLU A 57 -0.82 4.18 19.62
CA GLU A 57 0.31 3.75 20.46
C GLU A 57 1.64 3.87 19.72
N PHE A 58 1.67 3.51 18.44
CA PHE A 58 2.84 3.68 17.59
C PHE A 58 3.26 5.16 17.51
N VAL A 59 2.30 6.06 17.26
CA VAL A 59 2.56 7.51 17.21
C VAL A 59 3.07 8.04 18.56
N LYS A 60 2.51 7.59 19.68
CA LYS A 60 2.99 7.98 21.01
C LYS A 60 4.39 7.45 21.30
N LYS A 61 4.65 6.19 20.95
CA LYS A 61 5.93 5.52 21.19
C LYS A 61 7.05 6.14 20.37
N TYR A 62 6.81 6.48 19.11
CA TYR A 62 7.82 6.98 18.18
C TYR A 62 7.74 8.48 17.89
N GLY A 63 6.85 9.21 18.57
CA GLY A 63 6.66 10.65 18.38
C GLY A 63 7.86 11.50 18.79
N TYR A 64 8.86 10.92 19.47
CA TYR A 64 10.12 11.59 19.82
C TYR A 64 11.17 11.52 18.69
N LEU A 65 10.97 10.68 17.67
CA LEU A 65 11.96 10.49 16.60
C LEU A 65 12.07 11.75 15.74
N ASN A 66 13.30 12.09 15.37
CA ASN A 66 13.57 13.18 14.45
C ASN A 66 13.34 12.75 13.00
N SER A 67 13.12 13.73 12.11
CA SER A 67 12.81 13.50 10.69
C SER A 67 13.84 12.63 9.92
N GLU A 68 15.07 12.58 10.38
CA GLU A 68 16.17 11.84 9.73
C GLU A 68 16.49 10.51 10.41
N GLU A 69 15.86 10.23 11.56
CA GLU A 69 16.15 9.06 12.37
C GLU A 69 15.34 7.85 11.88
N ARG A 70 16.03 6.73 11.66
CA ARG A 70 15.42 5.47 11.23
C ARG A 70 15.96 4.33 12.08
N LEU A 71 15.08 3.74 12.87
CA LEU A 71 15.39 2.53 13.63
C LEU A 71 15.29 1.32 12.70
N LYS A 72 16.44 0.76 12.30
CA LYS A 72 16.49 -0.43 11.41
C LYS A 72 16.34 -1.74 12.17
N ASP A 73 16.66 -1.73 13.46
CA ASP A 73 16.64 -2.92 14.31
C ASP A 73 15.26 -3.24 14.89
N VAL A 74 14.27 -2.37 14.64
CA VAL A 74 12.93 -2.47 15.23
C VAL A 74 11.90 -2.80 14.15
N GLU A 75 11.29 -3.99 14.26
CA GLU A 75 10.16 -4.39 13.44
C GLU A 75 8.86 -4.24 14.25
N GLU A 76 7.91 -3.46 13.74
CA GLU A 76 6.59 -3.29 14.36
C GLU A 76 5.50 -3.63 13.36
N ARG A 77 4.51 -4.39 13.84
CA ARG A 77 3.34 -4.79 13.03
C ARG A 77 2.16 -3.94 13.44
N ILE A 78 1.67 -3.13 12.51
CA ILE A 78 0.51 -2.26 12.72
C ILE A 78 -0.57 -2.57 11.69
N ALA A 79 -1.83 -2.32 12.06
CA ALA A 79 -2.99 -2.50 11.19
C ALA A 79 -3.85 -1.24 11.17
N GLY A 80 -4.50 -0.98 10.05
CA GLY A 80 -5.38 0.17 9.87
C GLY A 80 -6.09 0.19 8.51
N ARG A 81 -6.83 1.26 8.26
CA ARG A 81 -7.49 1.53 7.00
C ARG A 81 -6.60 2.41 6.12
N LEU A 82 -6.36 1.96 4.90
CA LEU A 82 -5.69 2.78 3.89
C LEU A 82 -6.65 3.87 3.41
N MET A 83 -6.31 5.14 3.65
CA MET A 83 -7.13 6.27 3.23
C MET A 83 -6.61 6.92 1.96
N ASN A 84 -5.29 6.88 1.76
CA ASN A 84 -4.66 7.55 0.63
C ASN A 84 -3.44 6.76 0.16
N LYS A 85 -3.25 6.72 -1.16
CA LYS A 85 -2.11 6.11 -1.82
C LYS A 85 -1.53 7.14 -2.77
N ARG A 86 -0.27 7.50 -2.56
CA ARG A 86 0.46 8.46 -3.40
C ARG A 86 1.73 7.84 -3.94
N SER A 87 1.98 8.04 -5.23
CA SER A 87 3.22 7.63 -5.89
C SER A 87 4.08 8.87 -6.11
N SER A 88 5.32 8.85 -5.63
CA SER A 88 6.28 9.94 -5.86
C SER A 88 7.28 9.57 -6.97
N SER A 89 7.62 8.30 -7.11
CA SER A 89 8.42 7.78 -8.22
C SER A 89 8.03 6.34 -8.54
N SER A 90 8.66 5.72 -9.54
CA SER A 90 8.47 4.29 -9.80
C SER A 90 8.93 3.36 -8.68
N LYS A 91 9.74 3.87 -7.75
CA LYS A 91 10.30 3.12 -6.60
C LYS A 91 9.79 3.60 -5.25
N LEU A 92 9.18 4.79 -5.17
CA LEU A 92 8.79 5.40 -3.90
C LEU A 92 7.28 5.63 -3.84
N PHE A 93 6.64 4.94 -2.91
CA PHE A 93 5.22 5.01 -2.63
C PHE A 93 4.98 5.46 -1.20
N PHE A 94 3.94 6.26 -1.02
CA PHE A 94 3.47 6.75 0.26
C PHE A 94 2.03 6.32 0.48
N TYR A 95 1.75 5.75 1.64
CA TYR A 95 0.42 5.33 2.04
C TYR A 95 0.04 6.02 3.34
N ASP A 96 -1.17 6.59 3.40
CA ASP A 96 -1.68 7.15 4.65
C ASP A 96 -2.62 6.12 5.30
N LEU A 97 -2.19 5.56 6.44
CA LEU A 97 -2.91 4.55 7.21
C LEU A 97 -3.59 5.21 8.41
N HIS A 98 -4.89 5.00 8.56
CA HIS A 98 -5.71 5.56 9.63
C HIS A 98 -6.26 4.46 10.55
N GLY A 99 -6.38 4.77 11.83
CA GLY A 99 -6.86 3.80 12.83
C GLY A 99 -6.85 4.39 14.24
N GLY A 100 -7.89 4.10 15.02
CA GLY A 100 -8.00 4.57 16.40
C GLY A 100 -7.94 6.09 16.57
N GLY A 101 -8.40 6.86 15.57
CA GLY A 101 -8.37 8.33 15.58
C GLY A 101 -7.01 8.96 15.26
N ALA A 102 -5.98 8.15 14.97
CA ALA A 102 -4.66 8.61 14.56
C ALA A 102 -4.39 8.25 13.09
N LYS A 103 -3.38 8.91 12.52
CA LYS A 103 -2.85 8.63 11.17
C LYS A 103 -1.36 8.39 11.22
N VAL A 104 -0.87 7.50 10.36
CA VAL A 104 0.56 7.24 10.15
C VAL A 104 0.85 7.17 8.66
N GLN A 105 1.96 7.76 8.24
CA GLN A 105 2.42 7.69 6.86
C GLN A 105 3.41 6.54 6.71
N ILE A 106 3.13 5.63 5.77
CA ILE A 106 4.02 4.53 5.41
C ILE A 106 4.81 4.95 4.19
N MET A 107 6.13 4.99 4.33
CA MET A 107 7.06 5.19 3.23
C MET A 107 7.56 3.82 2.76
N THR A 108 7.19 3.44 1.55
CA THR A 108 7.60 2.18 0.91
C THR A 108 8.54 2.49 -0.24
N ASN A 109 9.76 1.96 -0.14
CA ASN A 109 10.76 2.01 -1.19
C ASN A 109 10.88 0.59 -1.80
N ALA A 110 10.78 0.47 -3.12
CA ALA A 110 10.78 -0.77 -3.88
C ALA A 110 12.10 -1.02 -4.61
#